data_AF-A8DWF8-F1
#
_entry.id   AF-A8DWF8-F1
#
_cell.length_a   1.000
_cell.length_b   1.000
_cell.length_c   1.000
_cell.angle_alpha   90.00
_cell.angle_beta   90.00
_cell.angle_gamma   90.00
#
_symmetry.space_group_name_H-M   'P 1'
#
loop_
_entity.id
_entity.type
_entity.pdbx_description
1 polymer ?
#
loop_
_entity_poly.entity_id
_entity_poly.type
_entity_poly.pdbx_seq_one_letter_code
_entity_poly.pdbx_strand_id
1 'polypeptide(L)'
;MRESEQTAVQDFEYGENIDQDEQNESGFKDFLDNTTLHGARYLNEKHFLRKLIWALFLIAAFSVCGFQTFKCFSAYYERPFSTVMMKKRVPELDFPAITICNLNALSKNQYVKIQRMFKDNRTQHKGTYPALLGIE
;
A
#
# COMPACT_ATOMS: atom_id res chain seq x y z
N MET A 1 50.09 28.67 42.03
CA MET A 1 48.72 29.24 41.95
C MET A 1 47.80 28.48 41.00
N ARG A 2 48.29 27.93 39.87
CA ARG A 2 47.43 27.26 38.88
C ARG A 2 46.88 25.88 39.30
N GLU A 3 47.56 25.16 40.20
CA GLU A 3 47.11 23.83 40.65
C GLU A 3 45.93 23.86 41.64
N SER A 4 45.79 24.91 42.46
CA SER A 4 44.67 25.01 43.42
C SER A 4 43.34 25.40 42.75
N GLU A 5 43.40 26.15 41.65
CA GLU A 5 42.21 26.48 40.85
C GLU A 5 41.70 25.26 40.07
N GLN A 6 42.60 24.36 39.66
CA GLN A 6 42.24 23.20 38.84
C GLN A 6 41.52 22.10 39.65
N THR A 7 41.89 21.90 40.92
CA THR A 7 41.16 20.99 41.83
C THR A 7 39.77 21.53 42.18
N ALA A 8 39.62 22.83 42.43
CA ALA A 8 38.34 23.44 42.77
C ALA A 8 37.35 23.48 41.59
N VAL A 9 37.86 23.67 40.36
CA VAL A 9 37.04 23.57 39.13
C VAL A 9 36.62 22.13 38.88
N GLN A 10 37.51 21.15 39.10
CA GLN A 10 37.17 19.73 38.99
C GLN A 10 36.10 19.30 40.00
N ASP A 11 36.18 19.74 41.25
CA ASP A 11 35.20 19.40 42.30
C ASP A 11 33.84 20.09 42.08
N PHE A 12 33.84 21.32 41.57
CA PHE A 12 32.62 22.05 41.22
C PHE A 12 31.93 21.47 39.98
N GLU A 13 32.69 21.16 38.93
CA GLU A 13 32.18 20.51 37.71
C GLU A 13 31.71 19.07 38.03
N TYR A 14 32.41 18.35 38.91
CA TYR A 14 31.97 17.03 39.38
C TYR A 14 30.68 17.11 40.20
N GLY A 15 30.50 18.12 41.06
CA GLY A 15 29.24 18.38 41.77
C GLY A 15 28.08 18.68 40.82
N GLU A 16 28.29 19.53 39.82
CA GLU A 16 27.25 19.88 38.84
C GLU A 16 26.86 18.69 37.94
N ASN A 17 27.81 17.82 37.59
CA ASN A 17 27.53 16.58 36.85
C ASN A 17 26.83 15.51 37.73
N ILE A 18 27.21 15.36 39.00
CA ILE A 18 26.53 14.44 39.93
C ILE A 18 25.08 14.85 40.13
N ASP A 19 24.81 16.15 40.32
CA ASP A 19 23.46 16.67 40.50
C ASP A 19 22.59 16.42 39.25
N GLN A 20 23.18 16.56 38.06
CA GLN A 20 22.49 16.26 36.80
C GLN A 20 22.27 14.75 36.60
N ASP A 21 23.23 13.90 36.92
CA ASP A 21 23.11 12.44 36.77
C ASP A 21 22.08 11.86 37.76
N GLU A 22 22.06 12.36 39.00
CA GLU A 22 21.09 11.95 40.02
C GLU A 22 19.68 12.46 39.69
N GLN A 23 19.55 13.67 39.12
CA GLN A 23 18.28 14.18 38.59
C GLN A 23 17.80 13.42 37.35
N ASN A 24 18.69 13.07 36.43
CA ASN A 24 18.34 12.28 35.24
C ASN A 24 17.94 10.85 35.62
N GLU A 25 18.61 10.23 36.59
CA GLU A 25 18.26 8.88 37.06
C GLU A 25 16.91 8.87 37.79
N SER A 26 16.65 9.87 38.64
CA SER A 26 15.37 10.01 39.34
C SER A 26 14.22 10.34 38.39
N GLY A 27 14.42 11.28 37.47
CA GLY A 27 13.44 11.61 36.43
C GLY A 27 13.12 10.40 35.54
N PHE A 28 14.14 9.68 35.07
CA PHE A 28 13.94 8.50 34.23
C PHE A 28 13.20 7.37 34.93
N LYS A 29 13.51 7.12 36.21
CA LYS A 29 12.74 6.16 37.03
C LYS A 29 11.29 6.57 37.18
N ASP A 30 11.04 7.85 37.45
CA ASP A 30 9.68 8.38 37.59
C ASP A 30 8.91 8.31 36.26
N PHE A 31 9.57 8.54 35.12
CA PHE A 31 8.98 8.33 33.79
C PHE A 31 8.66 6.86 33.51
N LEU A 32 9.53 5.93 33.89
CA LEU A 32 9.30 4.48 33.72
C LEU A 32 8.17 3.95 34.62
N ASP A 33 7.97 4.55 35.79
CA ASP A 33 6.92 4.15 36.74
C ASP A 33 5.55 4.79 36.39
N ASN A 34 5.54 6.00 35.83
CA ASN A 34 4.32 6.73 35.48
C ASN A 34 3.85 6.53 34.03
N THR A 35 4.62 5.85 33.17
CA THR A 35 4.19 5.59 31.80
C THR A 35 3.13 4.49 31.71
N THR A 36 2.17 4.66 30.80
CA THR A 36 1.10 3.69 30.52
C THR A 36 1.62 2.39 29.90
N LEU A 37 2.90 2.35 29.49
CA LEU A 37 3.54 1.14 29.00
C LEU A 37 3.75 0.16 30.17
N HIS A 38 2.80 -0.76 30.38
CA HIS A 38 2.83 -1.75 31.47
C HIS A 38 4.16 -2.52 31.62
N GLY A 39 4.96 -2.64 30.56
CA GLY A 39 6.28 -3.27 30.61
C GLY A 39 7.42 -2.39 31.14
N ALA A 40 7.27 -1.06 31.08
CA ALA A 40 8.35 -0.11 31.42
C ALA A 40 8.68 -0.10 32.91
N ARG A 41 7.68 -0.30 33.78
CA ARG A 41 7.84 -0.40 35.23
C ARG A 41 8.76 -1.54 35.66
N TYR A 42 8.82 -2.64 34.90
CA TYR A 42 9.70 -3.78 35.21
C TYR A 42 11.18 -3.50 34.90
N LEU A 43 11.50 -2.37 34.26
CA LEU A 43 12.88 -1.91 34.07
C LEU A 43 13.46 -1.25 35.33
N ASN A 44 12.62 -0.93 36.33
CA ASN A 44 13.01 -0.36 37.62
C ASN A 44 13.25 -1.42 38.71
N GLU A 45 13.25 -2.71 38.36
CA GLU A 45 13.42 -3.82 39.31
C GLU A 45 14.88 -3.93 39.80
N LYS A 46 15.10 -4.17 41.11
CA LYS A 46 16.43 -4.30 41.73
C LYS A 46 17.29 -5.46 41.20
N HIS A 47 16.68 -6.51 40.64
CA HIS A 47 17.40 -7.69 40.14
C HIS A 47 17.76 -7.55 38.65
N PHE A 48 19.07 -7.42 38.36
CA PHE A 48 19.60 -7.19 37.01
C PHE A 48 19.14 -8.22 35.96
N LEU A 49 19.13 -9.52 36.31
CA LEU A 49 18.68 -10.57 35.37
C LEU A 49 17.21 -10.42 34.99
N ARG A 50 16.36 -10.08 35.96
CA ARG A 50 14.93 -9.89 35.75
C ARG A 50 14.68 -8.65 34.88
N LYS A 51 15.41 -7.56 35.15
CA LYS A 51 15.42 -6.34 34.33
C LYS A 51 15.81 -6.63 32.88
N LEU A 52 16.84 -7.44 32.65
CA LEU A 52 17.30 -7.80 31.30
C LEU A 52 16.27 -8.64 30.54
N ILE A 53 15.64 -9.61 31.20
CA ILE A 53 14.55 -10.42 30.62
C ILE A 53 13.37 -9.52 30.21
N TRP A 54 12.94 -8.60 31.08
CA TRP A 54 11.86 -7.66 30.77
C TRP A 54 12.24 -6.67 29.67
N ALA A 55 13.48 -6.19 29.64
CA ALA A 55 14.00 -5.36 28.56
C ALA A 55 13.96 -6.10 27.22
N LEU A 56 14.37 -7.38 27.17
CA LEU A 56 14.29 -8.20 25.97
C LEU A 56 12.85 -8.38 25.50
N PHE A 57 11.91 -8.65 26.40
CA PHE A 57 10.49 -8.73 26.06
C PHE A 57 9.94 -7.42 25.52
N LEU A 58 10.32 -6.28 26.12
CA LEU A 58 9.91 -4.96 25.68
C LEU A 58 10.43 -4.66 24.25
N ILE A 59 11.71 -4.95 24.00
CA ILE A 59 12.35 -4.78 22.69
C ILE A 59 11.70 -5.69 21.65
N ALA A 60 11.44 -6.96 22.00
CA ALA A 60 10.78 -7.90 21.12
C ALA A 60 9.36 -7.42 20.76
N ALA A 61 8.58 -6.98 21.75
CA ALA A 61 7.24 -6.44 21.53
C ALA A 61 7.25 -5.18 20.66
N PHE A 62 8.19 -4.27 20.90
CA PHE A 62 8.37 -3.06 20.09
C PHE A 62 8.75 -3.40 18.64
N SER A 63 9.63 -4.38 18.45
CA SER A 63 10.06 -4.83 17.12
C SER A 63 8.89 -5.45 16.34
N VAL A 64 8.09 -6.31 16.99
CA VAL A 64 6.89 -6.90 16.38
C VAL A 64 5.85 -5.83 16.06
N CYS A 65 5.64 -4.87 16.96
CA CYS A 65 4.73 -3.75 16.74
C CYS A 65 5.16 -2.89 15.54
N GLY A 66 6.45 -2.56 15.44
CA GLY A 66 7.02 -1.83 14.31
C GLY A 66 6.87 -2.60 13.00
N PHE A 67 7.17 -3.90 13.00
CA PHE A 67 6.97 -4.76 11.83
C PHE A 67 5.50 -4.81 11.41
N GLN A 68 4.58 -4.99 12.36
CA GLN A 68 3.14 -5.02 12.09
C GLN A 68 2.64 -3.68 11.54
N THR A 69 3.14 -2.58 12.08
CA THR A 69 2.83 -1.23 11.60
C THR A 69 3.31 -1.05 10.16
N PHE A 70 4.53 -1.47 9.85
CA PHE A 70 5.07 -1.43 8.49
C PHE A 70 4.22 -2.27 7.52
N LYS A 71 3.84 -3.49 7.90
CA LYS A 71 2.94 -4.33 7.08
C LYS A 71 1.57 -3.69 6.87
N CYS A 72 0.99 -3.11 7.92
CA CYS A 72 -0.28 -2.41 7.84
C CYS A 72 -0.19 -1.20 6.90
N PHE A 73 0.88 -0.42 7.02
CA PHE A 73 1.14 0.74 6.18
C PHE A 73 1.34 0.32 4.72
N SER A 74 2.15 -0.71 4.47
CA SER A 74 2.33 -1.27 3.12
C SER A 74 1.00 -1.73 2.51
N ALA A 75 0.19 -2.47 3.27
CA ALA A 75 -1.12 -2.93 2.81
C ALA A 75 -2.09 -1.76 2.55
N TYR A 76 -1.99 -0.66 3.30
CA TYR A 76 -2.76 0.56 3.05
C TYR A 76 -2.35 1.24 1.74
N TYR A 77 -1.04 1.34 1.47
CA TYR A 77 -0.53 1.95 0.23
C TYR A 77 -0.82 1.11 -1.01
N GLU A 78 -0.81 -0.21 -0.88
CA GLU A 78 -1.16 -1.14 -1.97
C GLU A 78 -2.64 -1.03 -2.40
N ARG A 79 -3.49 -0.31 -1.64
CA ARG A 79 -4.93 -0.12 -1.91
C ARG A 79 -5.64 -1.38 -2.42
N PRO A 80 -5.54 -2.54 -1.72
CA PRO A 80 -6.29 -3.71 -2.13
C PRO A 80 -7.78 -3.42 -1.96
N PHE A 81 -8.51 -3.35 -3.06
CA PHE A 81 -9.97 -3.22 -3.03
C PHE A 81 -10.57 -4.58 -2.63
N SER A 82 -11.15 -4.67 -1.45
CA SER A 82 -11.89 -5.86 -1.02
C SER A 82 -13.35 -5.71 -1.45
N THR A 83 -13.71 -6.27 -2.60
CA THR A 83 -15.09 -6.24 -3.09
C THR A 83 -15.90 -7.31 -2.36
N VAL A 84 -16.71 -6.90 -1.38
CA VAL A 84 -17.63 -7.79 -0.67
C VAL A 84 -18.80 -8.15 -1.59
N MET A 85 -18.85 -9.41 -2.03
CA MET A 85 -19.92 -9.93 -2.89
C MET A 85 -21.17 -10.25 -2.06
N MET A 86 -22.07 -9.27 -1.92
CA MET A 86 -23.33 -9.44 -1.21
C MET A 86 -24.45 -9.83 -2.20
N LYS A 87 -25.07 -11.01 -2.02
CA LYS A 87 -26.27 -11.40 -2.77
C LYS A 87 -27.51 -10.84 -2.07
N LYS A 88 -27.99 -9.68 -2.52
CA LYS A 88 -29.27 -9.13 -2.05
C LYS A 88 -30.42 -9.74 -2.85
N ARG A 89 -31.38 -10.38 -2.19
CA ARG A 89 -32.65 -10.79 -2.81
C ARG A 89 -33.56 -9.57 -2.87
N VAL A 90 -33.77 -9.03 -4.06
CA VAL A 90 -34.74 -7.96 -4.30
C VAL A 90 -36.08 -8.58 -4.72
N PRO A 91 -37.23 -8.08 -4.21
CA PRO A 91 -38.55 -8.65 -4.50
C PRO A 91 -38.99 -8.42 -5.95
N GLU A 92 -38.51 -7.34 -6.57
CA GLU A 92 -38.73 -7.00 -7.97
C GLU A 92 -37.37 -6.62 -8.58
N LEU A 93 -37.11 -7.06 -9.81
CA LEU A 93 -35.88 -6.82 -10.55
C LEU A 93 -36.24 -6.37 -11.96
N ASP A 94 -35.66 -5.26 -12.41
CA ASP A 94 -35.86 -4.79 -13.78
C ASP A 94 -35.29 -5.81 -14.76
N PHE A 95 -36.11 -6.23 -15.71
CA PHE A 95 -35.69 -7.16 -16.73
C PHE A 95 -34.72 -6.46 -17.69
N PRO A 96 -33.52 -7.02 -17.94
CA PRO A 96 -32.52 -6.37 -18.77
C PRO A 96 -32.98 -6.30 -20.22
N ALA A 97 -32.45 -5.34 -20.97
CA ALA A 97 -32.66 -5.29 -22.41
C ALA A 97 -32.07 -6.56 -23.06
N ILE A 98 -32.94 -7.35 -23.70
CA ILE A 98 -32.51 -8.51 -24.48
C ILE A 98 -32.35 -8.09 -25.93
N THR A 99 -31.13 -8.20 -26.45
CA THR A 99 -30.83 -8.03 -27.86
C THR A 99 -30.66 -9.41 -28.50
N ILE A 100 -31.60 -9.81 -29.35
CA ILE A 100 -31.51 -11.03 -30.13
C ILE A 100 -31.03 -10.67 -31.53
N CYS A 101 -29.84 -11.14 -31.89
CA CYS A 101 -29.31 -10.99 -33.24
C CYS A 101 -29.39 -12.32 -33.98
N ASN A 102 -29.87 -12.28 -35.22
CA ASN A 102 -29.72 -13.41 -36.13
C ASN A 102 -28.22 -13.57 -36.47
N LEU A 103 -27.68 -14.79 -36.31
CA LEU A 103 -26.30 -15.11 -36.69
C LEU A 103 -26.04 -14.96 -38.20
N ASN A 104 -27.11 -14.92 -38.99
CA ASN A 104 -27.01 -14.62 -40.40
C ASN A 104 -26.76 -13.11 -40.62
N ALA A 105 -25.49 -12.72 -40.73
CA ALA A 105 -25.07 -11.34 -40.94
C ALA A 105 -25.60 -10.72 -42.25
N LEU A 106 -25.87 -11.53 -43.27
CA LEU A 106 -26.36 -11.07 -44.58
C LEU A 106 -27.46 -11.99 -45.10
N SER A 107 -28.63 -11.44 -45.42
CA SER A 107 -29.67 -12.22 -46.10
C SER A 107 -29.24 -12.54 -47.53
N LYS A 108 -29.67 -13.69 -48.06
CA LYS A 108 -29.37 -14.11 -49.44
C LYS A 108 -29.75 -13.03 -50.46
N ASN A 109 -30.86 -12.34 -50.23
CA ASN A 109 -31.33 -11.25 -51.09
C ASN A 109 -30.37 -10.05 -51.07
N GLN A 110 -29.86 -9.68 -49.89
CA GLN A 110 -28.86 -8.61 -49.77
C GLN A 110 -27.52 -9.03 -50.39
N TYR A 111 -27.07 -10.27 -50.17
CA TYR A 111 -25.87 -10.81 -50.81
C TYR A 111 -25.96 -10.75 -52.33
N VAL A 112 -27.06 -11.21 -52.93
CA VAL A 112 -27.28 -11.16 -54.39
C VAL A 112 -27.33 -9.72 -54.90
N LYS A 113 -27.98 -8.79 -54.17
CA LYS A 113 -28.02 -7.38 -54.54
C LYS A 113 -26.63 -6.75 -54.55
N ILE A 114 -25.85 -6.99 -53.49
CA ILE A 114 -24.47 -6.51 -53.36
C ILE A 114 -23.60 -7.11 -54.48
N GLN A 115 -23.71 -8.42 -54.76
CA GLN A 115 -23.00 -9.07 -55.87
C GLN A 115 -23.36 -8.46 -57.24
N ARG A 116 -24.64 -8.14 -57.48
CA ARG A 116 -25.07 -7.47 -58.72
C ARG A 116 -24.49 -6.07 -58.83
N MET A 117 -24.52 -5.28 -57.74
CA MET A 117 -23.91 -3.94 -57.72
C MET A 117 -22.39 -4.01 -57.98
N PHE A 118 -21.68 -4.96 -57.37
CA PHE A 118 -20.25 -5.17 -57.66
C PHE A 118 -19.99 -5.63 -59.10
N LYS A 119 -20.87 -6.47 -59.67
CA LYS A 119 -20.74 -6.91 -61.06
C LYS A 119 -20.97 -5.76 -62.03
N ASP A 120 -22.01 -4.96 -61.83
CA ASP A 120 -22.31 -3.78 -62.64
C ASP A 120 -21.18 -2.75 -62.58
N ASN A 121 -20.68 -2.45 -61.38
CA ASN A 121 -19.54 -1.55 -61.18
C ASN A 121 -18.26 -2.06 -61.89
N ARG A 122 -17.98 -3.37 -61.85
CA ARG A 122 -16.88 -3.97 -62.64
C ARG A 122 -17.12 -3.87 -64.15
N THR A 123 -18.35 -4.02 -64.63
CA THR A 123 -18.67 -3.89 -66.06
C THR A 123 -18.51 -2.44 -66.52
N GLN A 124 -18.91 -1.47 -65.70
CA GLN A 124 -18.69 -0.05 -65.99
C GLN A 124 -17.19 0.27 -66.07
N HIS A 125 -16.39 -0.15 -65.09
CA HIS A 125 -14.94 0.04 -65.14
C HIS A 125 -14.24 -0.70 -66.30
N LYS A 126 -14.75 -1.87 -66.72
CA LYS A 126 -14.25 -2.57 -67.93
C LYS A 126 -14.58 -1.81 -69.23
N GLY A 127 -15.64 -1.00 -69.25
CA GLY A 127 -15.96 -0.12 -70.37
C GLY A 127 -15.19 1.21 -70.39
N THR A 128 -14.59 1.62 -69.26
CA THR A 128 -13.89 2.91 -69.13
C THR A 128 -12.40 2.85 -69.49
N TYR A 129 -11.78 1.66 -69.67
CA TYR A 129 -10.42 1.53 -70.20
C TYR A 129 -10.33 0.48 -71.32
N PRO A 130 -10.72 0.80 -72.56
CA PRO A 130 -10.61 -0.14 -73.67
C PRO A 130 -9.19 -0.29 -74.28
N ALA A 131 -8.11 0.14 -73.62
CA ALA A 131 -6.82 0.31 -74.32
C ALA A 131 -5.53 0.00 -73.53
N LEU A 132 -5.48 -1.00 -72.63
CA LEU A 132 -4.21 -1.46 -72.03
C LEU A 132 -4.17 -2.98 -71.77
N LEU A 133 -4.55 -3.82 -72.75
CA LEU A 133 -4.28 -5.28 -72.72
C LEU A 133 -4.21 -5.85 -74.15
N GLY A 134 -3.06 -5.64 -74.80
CA GLY A 134 -2.67 -6.14 -76.14
C GLY A 134 -2.19 -4.97 -77.00
N ILE A 135 -0.92 -4.76 -77.38
CA ILE A 135 0.16 -5.69 -77.74
C ILE A 135 -0.36 -6.85 -78.60
N GLU A 136 -0.75 -6.53 -79.83
CA GLU A 136 -0.03 -6.92 -81.05
C GLU A 136 -0.24 -5.85 -82.13
#